data_AF-A0A8S4RDC3-F1
#
_entry.id   AF-A0A8S4RDC3-F1
#
_cell.length_a   1.000
_cell.length_b   1.000
_cell.length_c   1.000
_cell.angle_alpha   90.00
_cell.angle_beta   90.00
_cell.angle_gamma   90.00
#
_symmetry.space_group_name_H-M   'P 1'
#
loop_
_entity.id
_entity.type
_entity.pdbx_description
1 polymer ?
#
loop_
_entity_poly.entity_id
_entity_poly.type
_entity_poly.pdbx_seq_one_letter_code
_entity_poly.pdbx_strand_id
1 'polypeptide(L)'
;MWCWGRLLRIPWTAFRTNVSILEELKVKERLSSTVQIRILKFFGHITRNKHSMELLVVQGKVEGKRSRGRSPTRWTDIIKANLHSPMFQKR
;
A
#
# COMPACT_ATOMS: atom_id res chain seq x y z
N MET A 1 -12.33 9.76 8.43
CA MET A 1 -13.47 10.54 7.89
C MET A 1 -14.30 11.21 8.97
N TRP A 2 -14.60 10.54 10.08
CA TRP A 2 -15.36 11.15 11.19
C TRP A 2 -14.79 12.47 11.72
N CYS A 3 -13.47 12.55 11.97
CA CYS A 3 -12.82 13.80 12.42
C CYS A 3 -12.97 14.93 11.39
N TRP A 4 -12.83 14.63 10.09
CA TRP A 4 -12.99 15.60 9.01
C TRP A 4 -14.44 16.08 8.87
N GLY A 5 -15.40 15.17 9.02
CA GLY A 5 -16.83 15.51 9.03
C GLY A 5 -17.20 16.46 10.18
N ARG A 6 -16.63 16.25 11.37
CA ARG A 6 -16.80 17.18 12.50
C ARG A 6 -16.11 18.53 12.28
N LEU A 7 -14.89 18.54 11.75
CA LEU A 7 -14.13 19.77 11.48
C LEU A 7 -14.87 20.66 10.47
N LEU A 8 -15.41 20.07 9.41
CA LEU A 8 -16.17 20.75 8.35
C LEU A 8 -17.65 20.95 8.72
N ARG A 9 -18.09 20.50 9.91
CA ARG A 9 -19.50 20.57 10.38
C ARG A 9 -20.50 20.01 9.37
N ILE A 10 -20.15 18.93 8.68
CA ILE A 10 -20.99 18.33 7.64
C ILE A 10 -22.16 17.59 8.32
N PRO A 11 -23.42 17.97 8.06
CA PRO A 11 -24.56 17.23 8.57
C PRO A 11 -24.64 15.86 7.89
N TRP A 12 -25.09 14.85 8.62
CA TRP A 12 -25.18 13.48 8.10
C TRP A 12 -26.12 13.36 6.88
N THR A 13 -27.08 14.28 6.75
CA THR A 13 -28.00 14.40 5.60
C THR A 13 -27.35 14.94 4.33
N ALA A 14 -26.12 15.46 4.39
CA ALA A 14 -25.45 15.99 3.21
C ALA A 14 -24.96 14.89 2.25
N PHE A 15 -24.99 13.60 2.66
CA PHE A 15 -24.57 12.44 1.86
C PHE A 15 -23.26 12.66 1.08
N ARG A 16 -22.31 13.37 1.69
CA ARG A 16 -21.06 13.75 1.03
C ARG A 16 -20.17 12.52 0.83
N THR A 17 -19.55 12.43 -0.34
CA THR A 17 -18.57 11.37 -0.61
C THR A 17 -17.25 11.66 0.09
N ASN A 18 -16.56 10.60 0.50
CA ASN A 18 -15.24 10.70 1.12
C ASN A 18 -14.21 11.40 0.22
N VAL A 19 -14.34 11.24 -1.10
CA VAL A 19 -13.48 11.86 -2.10
C VAL A 19 -13.67 13.38 -2.10
N SER A 20 -14.92 13.86 -2.14
CA SER A 20 -15.23 15.30 -2.13
C SER A 20 -14.70 15.99 -0.87
N ILE A 21 -14.78 15.33 0.30
CA ILE A 21 -14.26 15.86 1.56
C ILE A 21 -12.73 16.03 1.52
N LEU A 22 -12.02 15.06 0.93
CA LEU A 22 -10.55 15.09 0.82
C LEU A 22 -10.08 16.13 -0.19
N GLU A 23 -10.83 16.32 -1.28
CA GLU A 23 -10.58 17.38 -2.29
C GLU A 23 -10.76 18.78 -1.70
N GLU A 24 -11.83 19.00 -0.91
CA GLU A 24 -12.12 20.28 -0.24
C GLU A 24 -11.01 20.67 0.75
N LEU A 25 -10.52 19.69 1.52
CA LEU A 25 -9.39 19.87 2.44
C LEU A 25 -8.03 19.98 1.73
N LYS A 26 -7.99 19.83 0.39
CA LYS A 26 -6.76 19.80 -0.42
C LYS A 26 -5.72 18.81 0.13
N VAL A 27 -6.17 17.71 0.72
CA VAL A 27 -5.29 16.66 1.23
C VAL A 27 -4.70 15.95 0.03
N LYS A 28 -3.47 16.32 -0.34
CA LYS A 28 -2.77 15.70 -1.46
C LYS A 28 -2.26 14.32 -1.03
N GLU A 29 -3.00 13.27 -1.37
CA GLU A 29 -2.40 11.95 -1.43
C GLU A 29 -1.34 11.94 -2.54
N ARG A 30 -0.12 11.54 -2.19
CA ARG A 30 0.93 11.34 -3.20
C ARG A 30 0.60 10.05 -3.96
N LEU A 31 0.74 10.07 -5.29
CA LEU A 31 0.55 8.87 -6.12
C LEU A 31 1.43 7.69 -5.63
N SER A 32 2.66 7.98 -5.21
CA SER A 32 3.55 6.99 -4.61
C SER A 32 2.94 6.32 -3.38
N SER A 33 2.22 7.07 -2.55
CA SER A 33 1.52 6.54 -1.39
C SER A 33 0.40 5.58 -1.77
N THR A 34 -0.43 5.96 -2.74
CA THR A 34 -1.50 5.11 -3.26
C THR A 34 -0.96 3.81 -3.86
N VAL A 35 0.13 3.89 -4.62
CA VAL A 35 0.80 2.72 -5.20
C VAL A 35 1.35 1.80 -4.11
N GLN A 36 2.03 2.34 -3.10
CA GLN A 36 2.56 1.56 -1.98
C GLN A 36 1.44 0.83 -1.20
N ILE A 37 0.31 1.50 -0.94
CA ILE A 37 -0.85 0.88 -0.30
C ILE A 37 -1.42 -0.26 -1.14
N ARG A 38 -1.52 -0.10 -2.46
CA ARG A 38 -2.02 -1.16 -3.37
C ARG A 38 -1.09 -2.37 -3.38
N ILE A 39 0.22 -2.16 -3.45
CA ILE A 39 1.23 -3.23 -3.39
C ILE A 39 1.10 -4.02 -2.08
N LEU A 40 0.96 -3.33 -0.94
CA LEU A 40 0.80 -3.97 0.37
C LEU A 40 -0.53 -4.72 0.50
N LYS A 41 -1.64 -4.17 -0.01
CA LYS A 41 -2.94 -4.86 -0.04
C LYS A 41 -2.88 -6.14 -0.85
N PHE A 42 -2.24 -6.10 -2.02
CA PHE A 42 -2.06 -7.26 -2.88
C PHE A 42 -1.18 -8.32 -2.20
N PHE A 43 -0.09 -7.91 -1.56
CA PHE A 43 0.73 -8.82 -0.76
C PHE A 43 -0.05 -9.45 0.40
N GLY A 44 -0.83 -8.66 1.14
CA GLY A 44 -1.71 -9.14 2.19
C GLY A 44 -2.78 -10.12 1.70
N HIS A 45 -3.28 -9.95 0.48
CA HIS A 45 -4.20 -10.88 -0.15
C HIS A 45 -3.52 -12.24 -0.45
N ILE A 46 -2.36 -12.21 -1.12
CA ILE A 46 -1.62 -13.42 -1.51
C ILE A 46 -1.16 -14.21 -0.27
N THR A 47 -0.65 -13.52 0.76
CA THR A 47 -0.14 -14.15 1.99
C THR A 47 -1.20 -14.85 2.84
N ARG A 48 -2.49 -14.50 2.68
CA ARG A 48 -3.59 -15.19 3.39
C ARG A 48 -3.83 -16.60 2.86
N ASN A 49 -3.51 -16.87 1.59
CA ASN A 49 -3.67 -18.20 0.99
C ASN A 49 -2.31 -18.93 0.93
N LYS A 50 -2.05 -19.75 1.96
CA LYS A 50 -0.78 -20.47 2.16
C LYS A 50 -0.41 -21.47 1.05
N HIS A 51 -1.38 -21.93 0.26
CA HIS A 51 -1.17 -22.92 -0.80
C HIS A 51 -1.33 -22.35 -2.22
N SER A 52 -1.41 -21.03 -2.35
CA SER A 52 -1.50 -20.39 -3.67
C SER A 52 -0.14 -20.44 -4.40
N MET A 53 -0.19 -20.71 -5.70
CA MET A 53 0.98 -20.61 -6.59
C MET A 53 1.58 -19.19 -6.56
N GLU A 54 0.73 -18.18 -6.44
CA GLU A 54 1.11 -16.77 -6.35
C GLU A 54 2.03 -16.50 -5.16
N LEU A 55 1.76 -17.12 -4.00
CA LEU A 55 2.61 -17.00 -2.83
C LEU A 55 4.00 -17.58 -3.09
N LEU A 56 4.06 -18.75 -3.73
CA LEU A 56 5.32 -19.40 -4.10
C LEU A 56 6.11 -18.59 -5.12
N VAL A 57 5.46 -17.93 -6.08
CA VAL A 57 6.12 -17.07 -7.07
C VAL A 57 6.66 -15.80 -6.41
N VAL A 58 5.90 -15.18 -5.51
CA VAL A 58 6.26 -13.91 -4.86
C VAL A 58 7.31 -14.10 -3.76
N GLN A 59 7.22 -15.19 -2.98
CA GLN A 59 8.16 -15.51 -1.90
C GLN A 59 9.31 -16.42 -2.34
N GLY A 60 9.17 -17.08 -3.50
CA GLY A 60 10.08 -18.09 -4.00
C GLY A 60 11.53 -17.64 -3.95
N LYS A 61 12.30 -18.33 -3.11
CA LYS A 61 13.75 -18.24 -3.11
C LYS A 61 14.24 -19.31 -4.10
N VAL A 62 14.58 -18.90 -5.31
CA VAL A 62 15.38 -19.75 -6.20
C VAL A 62 16.72 -19.94 -5.51
N GLU A 63 17.06 -21.18 -5.17
CA GLU A 63 18.37 -21.52 -4.64
C GLU A 63 19.45 -21.27 -5.70
N GLY A 64 20.61 -20.79 -5.27
CA GLY A 64 21.74 -20.49 -6.15
C GLY A 64 22.01 -18.99 -6.37
N LYS A 65 23.18 -18.72 -6.95
CA LYS A 65 23.66 -17.37 -7.26
C LYS A 65 23.05 -16.91 -8.58
N ARG A 66 22.34 -15.78 -8.59
CA ARG A 66 21.81 -15.20 -9.83
C ARG A 66 22.94 -14.78 -10.78
N SER A 67 22.72 -14.91 -12.09
CA SER A 67 23.66 -14.47 -13.11
C SER A 67 23.88 -12.95 -13.07
N ARG A 68 25.08 -12.50 -13.48
CA ARG A 68 25.39 -11.07 -13.63
C ARG A 68 24.41 -10.43 -14.64
N GLY A 69 23.90 -9.23 -14.32
CA GLY A 69 23.06 -8.42 -15.22
C GLY A 69 21.56 -8.39 -14.90
N ARG A 70 21.05 -9.31 -14.06
CA ARG A 70 19.64 -9.25 -13.59
C ARG A 70 19.57 -8.52 -12.24
N SER A 71 18.57 -7.65 -12.07
CA SER A 71 18.41 -6.90 -10.81
C SER A 71 18.32 -7.85 -9.61
N PRO A 72 19.05 -7.60 -8.51
CA PRO A 72 19.02 -8.47 -7.32
C PRO A 72 17.66 -8.45 -6.61
N THR A 73 16.87 -7.42 -6.86
CA THR A 73 15.68 -7.05 -6.10
C THR A 73 14.58 -8.08 -6.23
N ARG A 74 14.22 -8.72 -5.11
CA ARG A 74 13.02 -9.55 -5.01
C ARG A 74 11.81 -8.68 -4.71
N TRP A 75 10.62 -9.21 -4.96
CA TRP A 75 9.38 -8.57 -4.51
C TRP A 75 9.39 -8.36 -2.99
N THR A 76 9.89 -9.35 -2.23
CA THR A 76 10.08 -9.22 -0.78
C THR A 76 11.02 -8.08 -0.39
N ASP A 77 12.03 -7.78 -1.20
CA ASP A 77 12.94 -6.65 -0.98
C ASP A 77 12.23 -5.31 -1.27
N ILE A 78 11.39 -5.27 -2.30
CA ILE A 78 10.52 -4.10 -2.60
C ILE A 78 9.55 -3.85 -1.44
N ILE A 79 8.94 -4.89 -0.88
CA ILE A 79 8.02 -4.76 0.25
C ILE A 79 8.76 -4.25 1.50
N LYS A 80 9.94 -4.79 1.79
CA LYS A 80 10.79 -4.29 2.88
C LYS A 80 11.13 -2.82 2.69
N ALA A 81 11.54 -2.42 1.50
CA ALA A 81 11.82 -1.02 1.18
C ALA A 81 10.58 -0.12 1.36
N ASN A 82 9.38 -0.60 0.98
CA ASN A 82 8.13 0.12 1.19
C ASN A 82 7.74 0.24 2.66
N LEU A 83 8.07 -0.73 3.51
CA LEU A 83 7.85 -0.65 4.96
C LEU A 83 8.74 0.41 5.63
N HIS A 84 9.95 0.61 5.10
CA HIS A 84 10.86 1.68 5.52
C HIS A 84 10.57 3.04 4.86
N SER A 85 9.47 3.16 4.12
CA SER A 85 9.01 4.44 3.59
C SER A 85 8.60 5.35 4.76
N PRO A 86 8.96 6.65 4.74
CA PRO A 86 8.59 7.60 5.81
C PRO A 86 7.08 7.75 6.01
N MET A 87 6.26 7.20 5.10
CA MET A 87 4.82 7.08 5.26
C MET A 87 4.40 6.13 6.39
N PHE A 88 5.16 5.05 6.62
CA PHE A 88 4.84 4.00 7.59
C PHE A 88 5.75 4.02 8.83
N GLN A 89 6.83 4.81 8.80
CA GLN A 89 7.85 4.86 9.85
C GLN A 89 7.57 5.88 10.96
N LYS A 90 6.45 6.60 10.89
CA LYS A 90 5.96 7.46 11.99
C LYS A 90 4.98 6.69 12.88
N ARG A 91 5.52 6.04 13.91
CA ARG A 91 4.89 5.87 15.23
C ARG A 91 5.96 5.99 16.30
#